data_AF-A0A256FI29-F1
#
_entry.id   AF-A0A256FI29-F1
#
_cell.length_a   1.000
_cell.length_b   1.000
_cell.length_c   1.000
_cell.angle_alpha   90.00
_cell.angle_beta   90.00
_cell.angle_gamma   90.00
#
_symmetry.space_group_name_H-M   'P 1'
#
loop_
_entity.id
_entity.type
_entity.pdbx_description
1 polymer ?
#
loop_
_entity_poly.entity_id
_entity_poly.type
_entity_poly.pdbx_seq_one_letter_code
_entity_poly.pdbx_strand_id
1 'polypeptide(L)'
;MSSEGIELRRIREKLAALNGDDWQLCCEGDVSFVEAKTRHGELNRICTFHPGATPDEIDMVVGGPRMAAFMLKLVDRAIVAVRQTAPRQSASRQSRQRKHRDFAAEAAMKCDDAAFKMFLEEQHGLERPLTSDRAAQRLRSILNIKSRKELNENSAAAERWQDFRAAFEAWKRVGR
;
A
#
# COMPACT_ATOMS: atom_id res chain seq x y z
N MET A 1 -5.48 0.64 11.99
CA MET A 1 -4.08 1.06 12.25
C MET A 1 -3.85 0.95 13.75
N SER A 2 -2.74 0.37 14.23
CA SER A 2 -2.50 0.26 15.68
C SER A 2 -2.29 1.64 16.32
N SER A 3 -2.50 1.77 17.63
CA SER A 3 -2.23 2.99 18.40
C SER A 3 -0.80 3.49 18.20
N GLU A 4 0.18 2.57 18.24
CA GLU A 4 1.59 2.85 17.99
C GLU A 4 1.85 3.37 16.57
N GLY A 5 1.16 2.84 15.57
CA GLY A 5 1.27 3.31 14.18
C GLY A 5 0.75 4.73 13.97
N ILE A 6 -0.32 5.10 14.70
CA ILE A 6 -0.86 6.47 14.71
C ILE A 6 0.15 7.42 15.37
N GLU A 7 0.75 7.02 16.48
CA GLU A 7 1.73 7.86 17.18
C GLU A 7 3.02 8.06 16.37
N LEU A 8 3.55 7.00 15.75
CA LEU A 8 4.69 7.11 14.82
C LEU A 8 4.40 8.08 13.67
N ARG A 9 3.17 8.08 13.14
CA ARG A 9 2.76 9.02 12.10
C ARG A 9 2.77 10.46 12.61
N ARG A 10 2.22 10.72 13.80
CA ARG A 10 2.22 12.06 14.42
C ARG A 10 3.64 12.59 14.65
N ILE A 11 4.56 11.74 15.11
CA ILE A 11 5.96 12.13 15.31
C ILE A 11 6.60 12.53 13.96
N ARG A 12 6.34 11.77 12.88
CA ARG A 12 6.80 12.12 11.53
C ARG A 12 6.24 13.45 11.05
N GLU A 13 4.95 13.69 11.27
CA GLU A 13 4.29 14.94 10.89
C GLU A 13 4.87 16.15 11.64
N LYS A 14 5.08 16.03 12.96
CA LYS A 14 5.74 17.06 13.77
C LYS A 14 7.17 17.35 13.29
N LEU A 15 7.96 16.30 13.05
CA LEU A 15 9.34 16.46 12.59
C LEU A 15 9.41 17.10 11.19
N ALA A 16 8.51 16.71 10.28
CA ALA A 16 8.43 17.32 8.96
C ALA A 16 8.04 18.81 9.03
N ALA A 17 7.17 19.18 9.98
CA ALA A 17 6.77 20.57 10.20
C ALA A 17 7.91 21.47 10.67
N LEU A 18 8.94 20.92 11.34
CA LEU A 18 10.17 21.65 11.67
C LEU A 18 10.99 22.03 10.44
N ASN A 19 10.66 21.52 9.24
CA ASN A 19 11.18 22.01 7.96
C ASN A 19 12.72 22.07 7.83
N GLY A 20 13.43 21.22 8.58
CA GLY A 20 14.89 21.19 8.60
C GLY A 20 15.55 22.23 9.49
N ASP A 21 14.80 22.87 10.41
CA ASP A 21 15.34 23.77 11.40
C ASP A 21 16.40 23.06 12.26
N ASP A 22 17.54 23.72 12.46
CA ASP A 22 18.66 23.20 13.23
C ASP A 22 18.62 23.77 14.65
N TRP A 23 18.37 22.89 15.62
CA TRP A 23 18.29 23.29 17.03
C TRP A 23 19.67 23.27 17.65
N GLN A 24 20.02 24.36 18.31
CA GLN A 24 21.34 24.60 18.87
C GLN A 24 21.23 25.12 20.30
N LEU A 25 22.19 24.74 21.12
CA LEU A 25 22.35 25.32 22.45
C LEU A 25 23.09 26.65 22.33
N CYS A 26 22.49 27.69 22.88
CA CYS A 26 23.08 29.02 22.95
C CYS A 26 23.15 29.49 24.41
N CYS A 27 24.13 30.34 24.70
CA CYS A 27 24.33 30.93 26.02
C CYS A 27 24.47 32.45 25.86
N GLU A 28 23.73 33.19 26.68
CA GLU A 28 23.81 34.65 26.77
C GLU A 28 23.90 35.02 28.25
N GLY A 29 25.11 35.39 28.70
CA GLY A 29 25.42 35.49 30.12
C GLY A 29 25.20 34.14 30.83
N ASP A 30 24.46 34.16 31.93
CA ASP A 30 24.13 32.96 32.73
C ASP A 30 22.87 32.23 32.22
N VAL A 31 22.34 32.63 31.06
CA VAL A 31 21.11 32.05 30.51
C VAL A 31 21.45 31.11 29.35
N SER A 32 21.12 29.83 29.53
CA SER A 32 21.17 28.83 28.46
C SER A 32 19.78 28.67 27.81
N PHE A 33 19.74 28.58 26.49
CA PHE A 33 18.49 28.48 25.74
C PHE A 33 18.68 27.67 24.45
N VAL A 34 17.58 27.18 23.90
CA VAL A 34 17.56 26.57 22.58
C VAL A 34 17.21 27.62 21.55
N GLU A 35 18.01 27.66 20.49
CA GLU A 35 17.78 28.47 19.31
C GLU A 35 17.52 27.54 18.11
N ALA A 36 16.43 27.78 17.40
CA ALA A 36 16.14 27.13 16.13
C ALA A 36 16.65 28.01 15.00
N LYS A 37 17.67 27.53 14.30
CA LYS A 37 18.12 28.12 13.04
C LYS A 37 17.24 27.61 11.92
N THR A 38 16.41 28.48 11.36
CA THR A 38 15.50 28.07 10.28
C THR A 38 16.27 27.83 8.98
N ARG A 39 15.64 27.13 8.03
CA ARG A 39 16.22 26.95 6.68
C ARG A 39 16.56 28.26 5.95
N HIS A 40 15.93 29.36 6.35
CA HIS A 40 16.14 30.70 5.77
C HIS A 40 17.21 31.50 6.52
N GLY A 41 17.79 30.92 7.58
CA GLY A 41 18.87 31.53 8.37
C GLY A 41 18.39 32.39 9.54
N GLU A 42 17.08 32.48 9.79
CA GLU A 42 16.54 33.15 10.98
C GLU A 42 16.90 32.38 12.24
N LEU A 43 17.16 33.10 13.33
CA LEU A 43 17.54 32.55 14.62
C LEU A 43 16.41 32.82 15.61
N ASN A 44 15.70 31.77 16.01
CA ASN A 44 14.53 31.87 16.88
C ASN A 44 14.82 31.21 18.23
N ARG A 45 14.86 31.98 19.32
CA ARG A 45 14.88 31.41 20.68
C ARG A 45 13.54 30.71 20.95
N ILE A 46 13.56 29.38 21.12
CA ILE A 46 12.34 28.57 21.28
C ILE A 46 12.03 28.19 22.73
N CYS A 47 13.05 28.06 23.58
CA CYS A 47 12.89 27.86 25.02
C CYS A 47 14.16 28.22 25.78
N THR A 48 14.01 28.53 27.06
CA THR A 48 15.11 28.85 27.98
C THR A 48 15.17 27.78 29.07
N PHE A 49 16.37 27.37 29.43
CA PHE A 49 16.59 26.39 30.49
C PHE A 49 16.59 27.05 31.86
N HIS A 50 16.11 26.31 32.86
CA HIS A 50 16.29 26.70 34.25
C HIS A 50 17.79 26.64 34.61
N PRO A 51 18.34 27.54 35.47
CA PRO A 51 19.77 27.54 35.83
C PRO A 51 20.28 26.24 36.45
N GLY A 52 19.38 25.46 37.07
CA GLY A 52 19.69 24.14 37.62
C GLY A 52 19.51 22.97 36.65
N ALA A 53 19.19 23.22 35.38
CA ALA A 53 19.07 22.17 34.38
C ALA A 53 20.41 21.47 34.19
N THR A 54 20.39 20.14 34.23
CA THR A 54 21.59 19.33 34.05
C THR A 54 22.03 19.34 32.58
N PRO A 55 23.33 19.11 32.31
CA PRO A 55 23.82 18.97 30.93
C PRO A 55 23.05 17.91 30.12
N ASP A 56 22.67 16.80 30.75
CA ASP A 56 21.94 15.70 30.09
C ASP A 56 20.51 16.10 29.71
N GLU A 57 19.81 16.85 30.57
CA GLU A 57 18.48 17.40 30.25
C GLU A 57 18.55 18.39 29.10
N ILE A 58 19.57 19.25 29.10
CA ILE A 58 19.81 20.23 28.03
C ILE A 58 20.07 19.50 26.72
N ASP A 59 20.98 18.52 26.71
CA ASP A 59 21.33 17.76 25.51
C ASP A 59 20.13 16.99 24.94
N MET A 60 19.31 16.37 25.81
CA MET A 60 18.08 15.68 25.41
C MET A 60 17.09 16.62 24.71
N VAL A 61 16.92 17.85 25.20
CA VAL A 61 16.00 18.82 24.61
C VAL A 61 16.55 19.38 23.29
N VAL A 62 17.81 19.82 23.27
CA VAL A 62 18.47 20.37 22.08
C VAL A 62 18.55 19.31 20.97
N GLY A 63 18.91 18.08 21.32
CA GLY A 63 19.05 16.95 20.41
C GLY A 63 17.73 16.30 19.98
N GLY A 64 16.61 16.63 20.63
CA GLY A 64 15.31 15.96 20.46
C GLY A 64 14.89 15.74 19.00
N PRO A 65 14.86 16.76 18.13
CA PRO A 65 14.52 16.59 16.71
C PRO A 65 15.48 15.63 15.98
N ARG A 66 16.78 15.75 16.21
CA ARG A 66 17.82 14.90 15.57
C ARG A 66 17.69 13.44 16.05
N MET A 67 17.46 13.23 17.34
CA MET A 67 17.23 11.92 17.93
C MET A 67 15.98 11.26 17.36
N ALA A 68 14.86 11.99 17.28
CA ALA A 68 13.62 11.50 16.67
C ALA A 68 13.83 11.12 15.20
N ALA A 69 14.52 11.97 14.43
CA ALA A 69 14.86 11.69 13.03
C ALA A 69 15.71 10.41 12.90
N PHE A 70 16.71 10.24 13.76
CA PHE A 70 17.57 9.07 13.77
C PHE A 70 16.81 7.78 14.10
N MET A 71 15.98 7.79 15.14
CA MET A 71 15.15 6.64 15.54
C MET A 71 14.15 6.27 14.44
N LEU A 72 13.49 7.25 13.81
CA LEU A 72 12.58 7.00 12.69
C LEU A 72 13.30 6.36 11.49
N LYS A 73 14.51 6.83 11.16
CA LYS A 73 15.35 6.21 10.11
C LYS A 73 15.77 4.78 10.48
N LEU A 74 16.01 4.49 11.75
CA LEU A 74 16.27 3.13 12.22
C LEU A 74 15.04 2.23 12.05
N VAL A 75 13.86 2.71 12.44
CA VAL A 75 12.59 2.00 12.24
C VAL A 75 12.34 1.73 10.75
N ASP A 76 12.57 2.71 9.88
CA ASP A 76 12.41 2.54 8.43
C ASP A 76 13.37 1.47 7.88
N ARG A 77 14.64 1.51 8.30
CA ARG A 77 15.63 0.48 7.93
C ARG A 77 15.24 -0.90 8.45
N ALA A 78 14.74 -1.00 9.67
CA ALA A 78 14.27 -2.26 10.24
C ALA A 78 13.08 -2.81 9.46
N ILE A 79 12.10 -1.97 9.10
CA ILE A 79 10.95 -2.37 8.26
C ILE A 79 11.44 -2.86 6.90
N VAL A 80 12.36 -2.15 6.25
CA VAL A 80 12.95 -2.58 4.97
C VAL A 80 13.70 -3.89 5.12
N ALA A 81 14.55 -4.04 6.14
CA ALA A 81 15.30 -5.25 6.41
C ALA A 81 14.37 -6.44 6.64
N VAL A 82 13.34 -6.32 7.49
CA VAL A 82 12.34 -7.36 7.72
C VAL A 82 11.60 -7.73 6.44
N ARG A 83 11.25 -6.76 5.59
CA ARG A 83 10.62 -7.04 4.28
C ARG A 83 11.55 -7.79 3.32
N GLN A 84 12.86 -7.58 3.44
CA GLN A 84 13.88 -8.21 2.60
C GLN A 84 14.33 -9.59 3.10
N THR A 85 14.40 -9.79 4.43
CA THR A 85 14.82 -11.03 5.09
C THR A 85 13.66 -11.96 5.41
N ALA A 86 12.42 -11.46 5.46
CA ALA A 86 11.26 -12.32 5.28
C ALA A 86 11.55 -13.19 4.05
N PRO A 87 11.52 -14.54 4.18
CA PRO A 87 11.90 -15.42 3.10
C PRO A 87 11.17 -14.92 1.87
N ARG A 88 11.88 -14.75 0.74
CA ARG A 88 11.34 -14.32 -0.55
C ARG A 88 10.14 -15.20 -0.90
N GLN A 89 9.00 -14.88 -0.32
CA GLN A 89 7.69 -15.22 -0.78
C GLN A 89 7.47 -14.53 -2.11
N SER A 90 8.40 -13.72 -2.64
CA SER A 90 8.39 -13.17 -4.00
C SER A 90 8.98 -14.12 -5.05
N ALA A 91 9.97 -14.97 -4.72
CA ALA A 91 10.42 -16.03 -5.64
C ALA A 91 9.48 -17.25 -5.60
N SER A 92 8.78 -17.45 -4.48
CA SER A 92 7.71 -18.43 -4.38
C SER A 92 6.29 -17.86 -4.58
N ARG A 93 6.06 -16.54 -4.72
CA ARG A 93 4.75 -15.99 -5.15
C ARG A 93 4.58 -16.03 -6.64
N GLN A 94 5.62 -15.93 -7.46
CA GLN A 94 5.44 -16.21 -8.89
C GLN A 94 5.01 -17.67 -9.14
N SER A 95 5.43 -18.62 -8.28
CA SER A 95 4.99 -20.02 -8.35
C SER A 95 3.75 -20.37 -7.51
N ARG A 96 3.48 -19.68 -6.38
CA ARG A 96 2.24 -19.85 -5.58
C ARG A 96 1.06 -18.96 -5.99
N GLN A 97 1.26 -17.77 -6.57
CA GLN A 97 0.16 -17.00 -7.19
C GLN A 97 -0.31 -17.66 -8.48
N ARG A 98 0.58 -18.32 -9.23
CA ARG A 98 0.17 -19.23 -10.32
C ARG A 98 -0.73 -20.37 -9.83
N LYS A 99 -0.67 -20.72 -8.54
CA LYS A 99 -1.50 -21.77 -7.93
C LYS A 99 -2.80 -21.27 -7.26
N HIS A 100 -3.02 -19.94 -7.14
CA HIS A 100 -4.23 -19.39 -6.50
C HIS A 100 -5.00 -18.36 -7.35
N ARG A 101 -4.53 -18.03 -8.56
CA ARG A 101 -5.34 -17.31 -9.56
C ARG A 101 -5.15 -17.98 -10.91
N ASP A 102 -5.57 -19.24 -11.02
CA ASP A 102 -5.78 -19.84 -12.33
C ASP A 102 -7.10 -19.30 -12.88
N PHE A 103 -7.05 -18.07 -13.40
CA PHE A 103 -8.18 -17.43 -14.05
C PHE A 103 -8.66 -18.21 -15.27
N ALA A 104 -7.76 -18.98 -15.91
CA ALA A 104 -8.16 -19.87 -16.99
C ALA A 104 -9.07 -21.00 -16.50
N ALA A 105 -8.71 -21.64 -15.37
CA ALA A 105 -9.54 -22.67 -14.73
C ALA A 105 -10.84 -22.09 -14.17
N GLU A 106 -10.80 -20.92 -13.53
CA GLU A 106 -11.99 -20.24 -13.03
C GLU A 106 -12.96 -19.89 -14.17
N ALA A 107 -12.45 -19.33 -15.28
CA ALA A 107 -13.22 -19.04 -16.47
C ALA A 107 -13.82 -20.31 -17.08
N ALA A 108 -13.09 -21.43 -17.06
CA ALA A 108 -13.62 -22.72 -17.50
C ALA A 108 -14.79 -23.18 -16.63
N MET A 109 -14.63 -23.18 -15.31
CA MET A 109 -15.68 -23.56 -14.37
C MET A 109 -16.92 -22.68 -14.52
N LYS A 110 -16.74 -21.36 -14.71
CA LYS A 110 -17.85 -20.44 -14.95
C LYS A 110 -18.55 -20.70 -16.29
N CYS A 111 -17.82 -21.02 -17.36
CA CYS A 111 -18.43 -21.41 -18.63
C CYS A 111 -19.26 -22.70 -18.55
N ASP A 112 -19.06 -23.54 -17.53
CA ASP A 112 -19.88 -24.74 -17.30
C ASP A 112 -21.16 -24.42 -16.49
N ASP A 113 -21.15 -23.36 -15.68
CA ASP A 113 -22.28 -22.90 -14.85
C ASP A 113 -23.48 -22.44 -15.70
N ALA A 114 -24.68 -22.96 -15.39
CA ALA A 114 -25.93 -22.61 -16.07
C ALA A 114 -26.29 -21.13 -15.89
N ALA A 115 -26.10 -20.57 -14.69
CA ALA A 115 -26.41 -19.17 -14.40
C ALA A 115 -25.50 -18.22 -15.19
N PHE A 116 -24.24 -18.61 -15.38
CA PHE A 116 -23.29 -17.85 -16.19
C PHE A 116 -23.66 -17.88 -17.68
N LYS A 117 -24.15 -19.01 -18.19
CA LYS A 117 -24.66 -19.10 -19.56
C LYS A 117 -25.90 -18.22 -19.78
N MET A 118 -26.81 -18.17 -18.81
CA MET A 118 -27.96 -17.27 -18.84
C MET A 118 -27.53 -15.80 -18.83
N PHE A 119 -26.57 -15.43 -17.96
CA PHE A 119 -25.99 -14.10 -17.97
C PHE A 119 -25.38 -13.74 -19.34
N LEU A 120 -24.66 -14.67 -19.96
CA LEU A 120 -24.12 -14.47 -21.30
C LEU A 120 -25.22 -14.35 -22.37
N GLU A 121 -26.35 -15.06 -22.24
CA GLU A 121 -27.52 -14.93 -23.12
C GLU A 121 -28.14 -13.54 -22.99
N GLU A 122 -28.49 -13.14 -21.76
CA GLU A 122 -29.23 -11.91 -21.48
C GLU A 122 -28.40 -10.64 -21.72
N GLN A 123 -27.16 -10.61 -21.22
CA GLN A 123 -26.35 -9.39 -21.19
C GLN A 123 -25.38 -9.32 -22.37
N HIS A 124 -25.05 -10.47 -22.97
CA HIS A 124 -24.02 -10.55 -23.99
C HIS A 124 -24.44 -11.30 -25.25
N GLY A 125 -25.74 -11.64 -25.40
CA GLY A 125 -26.32 -12.19 -26.63
C GLY A 125 -25.79 -13.58 -27.02
N LEU A 126 -25.49 -14.45 -26.07
CA LEU A 126 -25.14 -15.84 -26.35
C LEU A 126 -26.34 -16.60 -26.96
N GLU A 127 -26.22 -17.05 -28.21
CA GLU A 127 -27.27 -17.78 -28.90
C GLU A 127 -27.42 -19.24 -28.44
N ARG A 128 -28.67 -19.70 -28.34
CA ARG A 128 -29.00 -21.10 -28.02
C ARG A 128 -28.48 -22.06 -29.10
N PRO A 129 -28.07 -23.29 -28.73
CA PRO A 129 -28.08 -23.86 -27.38
C PRO A 129 -26.97 -23.31 -26.47
N LEU A 130 -27.28 -23.18 -25.18
CA LEU A 130 -26.34 -22.70 -24.15
C LEU A 130 -25.34 -23.80 -23.75
N THR A 131 -24.35 -24.05 -24.60
CA THR A 131 -23.28 -25.02 -24.33
C THR A 131 -22.04 -24.34 -23.74
N SER A 132 -21.24 -25.12 -23.00
CA SER A 132 -19.98 -24.63 -22.43
C SER A 132 -18.98 -24.16 -23.50
N ASP A 133 -18.93 -24.84 -24.65
CA ASP A 133 -18.07 -24.45 -25.77
C ASP A 133 -18.44 -23.09 -26.36
N ARG A 134 -19.75 -22.84 -26.54
CA ARG A 134 -20.24 -21.54 -27.03
C ARG A 134 -20.02 -20.44 -26.01
N ALA A 135 -20.25 -20.72 -24.72
CA ALA A 135 -19.93 -19.80 -23.63
C ALA A 135 -18.43 -19.44 -23.62
N ALA A 136 -17.54 -20.43 -23.80
CA ALA A 136 -16.10 -20.20 -23.87
C ALA A 136 -15.67 -19.42 -25.12
N GLN A 137 -16.30 -19.64 -26.27
CA GLN A 137 -16.06 -18.85 -27.48
C GLN A 137 -16.53 -17.39 -27.28
N ARG A 138 -17.71 -17.19 -26.70
CA ARG A 138 -18.24 -15.85 -26.45
C ARG A 138 -17.41 -15.10 -25.42
N LEU A 139 -16.98 -15.76 -24.36
CA LEU A 139 -16.10 -15.17 -23.34
C LEU A 139 -14.77 -14.69 -23.95
N ARG A 140 -14.17 -15.48 -24.85
CA ARG A 140 -12.94 -15.08 -25.57
C ARG A 140 -13.14 -13.81 -26.41
N SER A 141 -14.28 -13.72 -27.08
CA SER A 141 -14.65 -12.53 -27.87
C SER A 141 -14.84 -11.30 -26.99
N ILE A 142 -15.51 -11.43 -25.83
CA ILE A 142 -15.74 -10.31 -24.90
C ILE A 142 -14.43 -9.82 -24.29
N LEU A 143 -13.58 -10.74 -23.82
CA LEU A 143 -12.33 -10.39 -23.14
C LEU A 143 -11.18 -10.06 -24.11
N ASN A 144 -11.41 -10.18 -25.42
CA ASN A 144 -10.41 -10.02 -26.47
C ASN A 144 -9.13 -10.84 -26.20
N ILE A 145 -9.30 -12.16 -26.05
CA ILE A 145 -8.21 -13.13 -25.84
C ILE A 145 -8.35 -14.30 -26.82
N LYS A 146 -7.24 -14.91 -27.24
CA LYS A 146 -7.28 -16.08 -28.14
C LYS A 146 -7.46 -17.38 -27.34
N SER A 147 -6.92 -17.42 -26.12
CA SER A 147 -7.02 -18.54 -25.20
C SER A 147 -7.27 -18.10 -23.76
N ARG A 148 -8.01 -18.91 -22.99
CA ARG A 148 -8.20 -18.72 -21.54
C ARG A 148 -6.87 -18.66 -20.79
N LYS A 149 -5.82 -19.32 -21.29
CA LYS A 149 -4.47 -19.30 -20.72
C LYS A 149 -3.90 -17.88 -20.63
N GLU A 150 -4.28 -17.00 -21.57
CA GLU A 150 -3.84 -15.60 -21.57
C GLU A 150 -4.33 -14.83 -20.35
N LEU A 151 -5.42 -15.26 -19.70
CA LEU A 151 -5.87 -14.66 -18.44
C LEU A 151 -4.82 -14.81 -17.32
N ASN A 152 -3.98 -15.84 -17.38
CA ASN A 152 -2.92 -16.07 -16.40
C ASN A 152 -1.59 -15.41 -16.78
N GLU A 153 -1.42 -15.07 -18.06
CA GLU A 153 -0.14 -14.61 -18.63
C GLU A 153 -0.14 -13.10 -18.93
N ASN A 154 -1.31 -12.51 -19.20
CA ASN A 154 -1.48 -11.11 -19.53
C ASN A 154 -2.30 -10.38 -18.46
N SER A 155 -1.67 -9.43 -17.77
CA SER A 155 -2.30 -8.67 -16.69
C SER A 155 -3.53 -7.87 -17.15
N ALA A 156 -3.51 -7.31 -18.36
CA ALA A 156 -4.64 -6.57 -18.90
C ALA A 156 -5.82 -7.50 -19.23
N ALA A 157 -5.55 -8.73 -19.64
CA ALA A 157 -6.60 -9.74 -19.84
C ALA A 157 -7.19 -10.22 -18.49
N ALA A 158 -6.34 -10.38 -17.47
CA ALA A 158 -6.76 -10.72 -16.12
C ALA A 158 -7.64 -9.64 -15.47
N GLU A 159 -7.36 -8.37 -15.74
CA GLU A 159 -8.15 -7.23 -15.28
C GLU A 159 -9.55 -7.24 -15.90
N ARG A 160 -9.64 -7.35 -17.23
CA ARG A 160 -10.93 -7.49 -17.93
C ARG A 160 -11.76 -8.67 -17.44
N TRP A 161 -11.11 -9.81 -17.13
CA TRP A 161 -11.80 -10.96 -16.53
C TRP A 161 -12.38 -10.65 -15.15
N GLN A 162 -11.61 -9.95 -14.29
CA GLN A 162 -12.05 -9.60 -12.95
C GLN A 162 -13.25 -8.64 -12.99
N ASP A 163 -13.22 -7.63 -13.86
CA ASP A 163 -14.34 -6.70 -14.05
C ASP A 163 -15.58 -7.42 -14.58
N PHE A 164 -15.40 -8.30 -15.58
CA PHE A 164 -16.47 -9.10 -16.14
C PHE A 164 -17.11 -10.02 -15.10
N ARG A 165 -16.29 -10.66 -14.27
CA ARG A 165 -16.75 -11.50 -13.16
C ARG A 165 -17.51 -10.68 -12.11
N ALA A 166 -17.04 -9.47 -11.79
CA ALA A 166 -17.74 -8.58 -10.88
C ALA A 166 -19.13 -8.20 -11.42
N ALA A 167 -19.24 -7.93 -12.73
CA ALA A 167 -20.53 -7.66 -13.39
C ALA A 167 -21.48 -8.87 -13.31
N PHE A 168 -20.97 -10.10 -13.55
CA PHE A 168 -21.76 -11.32 -13.38
C PHE A 168 -22.28 -11.48 -11.93
N GLU A 169 -21.42 -11.32 -10.93
CA GLU A 169 -21.82 -11.44 -9.52
C GLU A 169 -22.76 -10.31 -9.09
N ALA A 170 -22.68 -9.12 -9.71
CA ALA A 170 -23.66 -8.05 -9.51
C ALA A 170 -25.01 -8.41 -10.11
N TRP A 171 -25.03 -8.89 -11.37
CA TRP A 171 -26.25 -9.37 -12.03
C TRP A 171 -26.92 -10.50 -11.23
N LYS A 172 -26.14 -11.47 -10.74
CA LYS A 172 -26.63 -12.59 -9.91
C LYS A 172 -27.22 -12.16 -8.56
N ARG A 173 -26.87 -10.98 -8.03
CA ARG A 173 -27.49 -10.44 -6.81
C ARG A 173 -28.80 -9.70 -7.08
N VAL A 174 -28.96 -9.18 -8.30
CA VAL A 174 -30.15 -8.40 -8.71
C VAL A 174 -31.22 -9.32 -9.33
N GLY A 175 -30.80 -10.30 -10.13
CA GLY A 175 -31.65 -11.40 -10.62
C GLY A 175 -31.60 -12.58 -9.65
N ARG A 176 -32.75 -12.92 -9.05
CA ARG A 176 -32.95 -13.98 -8.05
C ARG A 176 -32.23 -15.29 -8.34
#